data_AF-A0A845YIM4-F1
#
_entry.id   AF-A0A845YIM4-F1
#
_cell.length_a   1.000
_cell.length_b   1.000
_cell.length_c   1.000
_cell.angle_alpha   90.00
_cell.angle_beta   90.00
_cell.angle_gamma   90.00
#
_symmetry.space_group_name_H-M   'P 1'
#
loop_
_entity.id
_entity.type
_entity.pdbx_description
1 polymer ?
#
loop_
_entity_poly.entity_id
_entity_poly.type
_entity_poly.pdbx_seq_one_letter_code
_entity_poly.pdbx_strand_id
1 'polypeptide(L)'
;TVLDSNEYQNLKFDLAPDGQIIVVQRVSRDNPGDFGPWVIVQGETPRRLETQPGGDFMIAPDSESLLLQQGEGTAIIALNDAQNEQSGETLDFLPQYGLVMDVANNGSAAAMVSFNQDDPEKRYTQTLFWVSNQGDEKSLLNVTGSILDAQFDPTNELLFCLTSQLIETDTYQVQPSISAINLKTGDVKELQKLSPQPSARMSLAPDGLALLFDEAILDKNDSTVLDDGGAVTTAKLWLLPLYPTSADRLNKNPQSIEPQEFPFAGLSPMWIP
;
A
#
# COMPACT_ATOMS: atom_id res chain seq x y z
N THR A 1 -15.52 -11.59 -22.86
CA THR A 1 -14.94 -10.64 -21.88
C THR A 1 -14.16 -11.47 -20.88
N VAL A 2 -12.94 -11.08 -20.51
CA VAL A 2 -12.04 -11.95 -19.72
C VAL A 2 -12.60 -12.22 -18.32
N LEU A 3 -13.17 -11.20 -17.65
CA LEU A 3 -14.03 -11.38 -16.48
C LEU A 3 -15.27 -10.50 -16.65
N ASP A 4 -16.46 -11.09 -16.68
CA ASP A 4 -17.70 -10.29 -16.63
C ASP A 4 -18.03 -9.84 -15.19
N SER A 5 -18.98 -8.92 -15.07
CA SER A 5 -19.44 -8.38 -13.79
C SER A 5 -20.92 -8.70 -13.48
N ASN A 6 -21.48 -9.70 -14.17
CA ASN A 6 -22.91 -10.03 -14.06
C ASN A 6 -23.18 -10.83 -12.80
N GLU A 7 -22.38 -11.88 -12.55
CA GLU A 7 -22.52 -12.77 -11.40
C GLU A 7 -21.63 -12.34 -10.22
N TYR A 8 -20.54 -11.62 -10.53
CA TYR A 8 -19.56 -11.17 -9.56
C TYR A 8 -19.35 -9.66 -9.63
N GLN A 9 -18.98 -9.06 -8.50
CA GLN A 9 -18.42 -7.72 -8.43
C GLN A 9 -16.90 -7.83 -8.24
N ASN A 10 -16.15 -7.10 -9.07
CA ASN A 10 -14.71 -6.97 -8.93
C ASN A 10 -14.41 -5.85 -7.92
N LEU A 11 -13.53 -6.12 -6.95
CA LEU A 11 -13.28 -5.23 -5.82
C LEU A 11 -11.89 -4.57 -5.88
N LYS A 12 -10.85 -5.37 -6.14
CA LYS A 12 -9.47 -4.91 -6.30
C LYS A 12 -8.81 -5.78 -7.37
N PHE A 13 -7.83 -5.23 -8.06
CA PHE A 13 -6.92 -6.01 -8.90
C PHE A 13 -5.49 -5.56 -8.68
N ASP A 14 -4.56 -6.42 -9.06
CA ASP A 14 -3.15 -6.12 -9.18
C ASP A 14 -2.58 -6.77 -10.44
N LEU A 15 -1.53 -6.19 -11.00
CA LEU A 15 -0.84 -6.64 -12.22
C LEU A 15 0.60 -6.99 -11.87
N ALA A 16 1.01 -8.20 -12.24
CA ALA A 16 2.39 -8.65 -12.04
C ALA A 16 3.39 -7.73 -12.76
N PRO A 17 4.59 -7.52 -12.21
CA PRO A 17 5.63 -6.68 -12.84
C PRO A 17 5.99 -7.08 -14.27
N ASP A 18 5.90 -8.36 -14.63
CA ASP A 18 6.15 -8.87 -15.98
C ASP A 18 4.97 -8.65 -16.97
N GLY A 19 3.85 -8.13 -16.47
CA GLY A 19 2.62 -7.87 -17.21
C GLY A 19 1.84 -9.11 -17.64
N GLN A 20 2.24 -10.32 -17.21
CA GLN A 20 1.65 -11.59 -17.68
C GLN A 20 0.47 -12.05 -16.84
N ILE A 21 0.45 -11.70 -15.56
CA ILE A 21 -0.54 -12.16 -14.59
C ILE A 21 -1.31 -10.99 -14.00
N ILE A 22 -2.65 -11.10 -13.99
CA ILE A 22 -3.53 -10.21 -13.24
C ILE A 22 -4.22 -11.03 -12.15
N VAL A 23 -4.23 -10.51 -10.92
CA VAL A 23 -5.06 -11.06 -9.84
C VAL A 23 -6.22 -10.12 -9.58
N VAL A 24 -7.44 -10.64 -9.55
CA VAL A 24 -8.66 -9.87 -9.31
C VAL A 24 -9.43 -10.47 -8.14
N GLN A 25 -9.70 -9.67 -7.10
CA GLN A 25 -10.59 -10.04 -6.02
C GLN A 25 -12.03 -9.87 -6.47
N ARG A 26 -12.82 -10.93 -6.32
CA ARG A 26 -14.22 -10.96 -6.73
C ARG A 26 -15.11 -11.40 -5.57
N VAL A 27 -16.31 -10.82 -5.49
CA VAL A 27 -17.39 -11.26 -4.60
C VAL A 27 -18.61 -11.64 -5.44
N SER A 28 -19.22 -12.79 -5.15
CA SER A 28 -20.49 -13.17 -5.79
C SER A 28 -21.61 -12.25 -5.32
N ARG A 29 -22.44 -11.81 -6.27
CA ARG A 29 -23.61 -10.96 -5.98
C ARG A 29 -24.73 -11.74 -5.29
N ASP A 30 -24.83 -13.04 -5.55
CA ASP A 30 -25.88 -13.91 -5.01
C ASP A 30 -25.46 -14.57 -3.69
N ASN A 31 -24.15 -14.76 -3.47
CA ASN A 31 -23.60 -15.33 -2.26
C ASN A 31 -22.35 -14.53 -1.81
N PRO A 32 -22.49 -13.50 -0.96
CA PRO A 32 -21.35 -12.71 -0.49
C PRO A 32 -20.25 -13.51 0.23
N GLY A 33 -20.55 -14.73 0.70
CA GLY A 33 -19.55 -15.64 1.25
C GLY A 33 -18.67 -16.31 0.19
N ASP A 34 -19.09 -16.34 -1.08
CA ASP A 34 -18.23 -16.68 -2.21
C ASP A 34 -17.46 -15.45 -2.65
N PHE A 35 -16.30 -15.29 -2.00
CA PHE A 35 -15.36 -14.22 -2.23
C PHE A 35 -13.95 -14.80 -2.29
N GLY A 36 -13.13 -14.29 -3.20
CA GLY A 36 -11.76 -14.77 -3.35
C GLY A 36 -11.01 -14.15 -4.52
N PRO A 37 -9.67 -14.34 -4.57
CA PRO A 37 -8.85 -13.89 -5.68
C PRO A 37 -8.97 -14.85 -6.87
N TRP A 38 -8.96 -14.27 -8.07
CA TRP A 38 -8.96 -14.96 -9.35
C TRP A 38 -7.71 -14.57 -10.12
N VAL A 39 -7.02 -15.56 -10.69
CA VAL A 39 -5.83 -15.37 -11.51
C VAL A 39 -6.22 -15.40 -12.97
N ILE A 40 -5.72 -14.40 -13.70
CA ILE A 40 -5.84 -14.28 -15.14
C ILE A 40 -4.42 -14.32 -15.70
N VAL A 41 -4.18 -15.29 -16.57
CA VAL A 41 -2.94 -15.38 -17.36
C VAL A 41 -3.31 -15.18 -18.82
N GLN A 42 -2.48 -14.47 -19.57
CA GLN A 42 -2.76 -14.18 -20.98
C GLN A 42 -2.96 -15.47 -21.79
N GLY A 43 -4.13 -15.61 -22.42
CA GLY A 43 -4.46 -16.76 -23.26
C GLY A 43 -5.02 -17.98 -22.51
N GLU A 44 -5.10 -17.91 -21.18
CA GLU A 44 -5.68 -18.96 -20.34
C GLU A 44 -7.09 -18.60 -19.87
N THR A 45 -7.83 -19.61 -19.39
CA THR A 45 -9.12 -19.37 -18.72
C THR A 45 -8.86 -18.85 -17.32
N PRO A 46 -9.51 -17.75 -16.88
CA PRO A 46 -9.37 -17.28 -15.50
C PRO A 46 -9.72 -18.39 -14.51
N ARG A 47 -8.93 -18.50 -13.45
CA ARG A 47 -9.11 -19.52 -12.42
C ARG A 47 -9.20 -18.89 -11.03
N ARG A 48 -10.06 -19.46 -10.19
CA ARG A 48 -10.15 -19.09 -8.78
C ARG A 48 -8.94 -19.65 -8.03
N LEU A 49 -8.36 -18.86 -7.13
CA LEU A 49 -7.40 -19.37 -6.15
C LEU A 49 -8.18 -19.89 -4.94
N GLU A 50 -7.94 -21.13 -4.56
CA GLU A 50 -8.56 -21.72 -3.37
C GLU A 50 -7.79 -21.27 -2.13
N THR A 51 -8.28 -20.22 -1.50
CA THR A 51 -7.65 -19.60 -0.33
C THR A 51 -8.68 -19.44 0.80
N GLN A 52 -8.19 -19.28 2.03
CA GLN A 52 -9.06 -18.80 3.10
C GLN A 52 -9.55 -17.38 2.76
N PRO A 53 -10.74 -16.98 3.26
CA PRO A 53 -11.21 -15.61 3.13
C PRO A 53 -10.12 -14.61 3.51
N GLY A 54 -9.74 -13.79 2.55
CA GLY A 54 -8.65 -12.84 2.69
C GLY A 54 -9.12 -11.39 2.67
N GLY A 55 -8.19 -10.48 2.96
CA GLY A 55 -8.40 -9.05 2.85
C GLY A 55 -7.66 -8.50 1.65
N ASP A 56 -6.71 -7.62 1.96
CA ASP A 56 -5.87 -6.99 0.94
C ASP A 56 -4.84 -7.96 0.34
N PHE A 57 -4.39 -7.66 -0.87
CA PHE A 57 -3.35 -8.45 -1.53
C PHE A 57 -2.46 -7.61 -2.46
N MET A 58 -1.29 -8.17 -2.78
CA MET A 58 -0.40 -7.71 -3.85
C MET A 58 0.38 -8.87 -4.45
N ILE A 59 0.70 -8.78 -5.73
CA ILE A 59 1.59 -9.71 -6.42
C ILE A 59 3.02 -9.33 -6.07
N ALA A 60 3.82 -10.32 -5.67
CA ALA A 60 5.21 -10.10 -5.31
C ALA A 60 6.06 -9.74 -6.56
N PRO A 61 7.22 -9.09 -6.37
CA PRO A 61 8.10 -8.69 -7.47
C PRO A 61 8.60 -9.84 -8.36
N ASP A 62 8.58 -11.07 -7.84
CA ASP A 62 8.92 -12.29 -8.59
C ASP A 62 7.91 -12.65 -9.68
N SER A 63 6.72 -12.02 -9.69
CA SER A 63 5.58 -12.36 -10.57
C SER A 63 5.07 -13.80 -10.40
N GLU A 64 5.48 -14.49 -9.34
CA GLU A 64 5.19 -15.91 -9.09
C GLU A 64 4.41 -16.11 -7.79
N SER A 65 4.42 -15.13 -6.89
CA SER A 65 3.80 -15.23 -5.57
C SER A 65 2.78 -14.12 -5.32
N LEU A 66 1.76 -14.42 -4.52
CA LEU A 66 0.74 -13.49 -4.03
C LEU A 66 0.86 -13.35 -2.52
N LEU A 67 1.04 -12.12 -2.04
CA LEU A 67 0.90 -11.79 -0.63
C LEU A 67 -0.57 -11.47 -0.37
N LEU A 68 -1.25 -12.30 0.42
CA LEU A 68 -2.67 -12.19 0.73
C LEU A 68 -2.88 -12.10 2.24
N GLN A 69 -3.49 -11.02 2.69
CA GLN A 69 -3.90 -10.89 4.08
C GLN A 69 -4.94 -11.97 4.41
N GLN A 70 -4.71 -12.76 5.46
CA GLN A 70 -5.64 -13.78 5.94
C GLN A 70 -5.65 -13.82 7.47
N GLY A 71 -6.84 -13.70 8.06
CA GLY A 71 -6.99 -13.65 9.52
C GLY A 71 -6.16 -12.51 10.13
N GLU A 72 -5.20 -12.87 10.99
CA GLU A 72 -4.31 -11.95 11.71
C GLU A 72 -2.90 -11.88 11.10
N GLY A 73 -2.70 -12.39 9.89
CA GLY A 73 -1.38 -12.43 9.23
C GLY A 73 -1.46 -12.31 7.71
N THR A 74 -0.32 -12.59 7.06
CA THR A 74 -0.17 -12.56 5.60
C THR A 74 0.27 -13.92 5.09
N ALA A 75 -0.51 -14.51 4.19
CA ALA A 75 -0.16 -15.72 3.46
C ALA A 75 0.63 -15.38 2.19
N ILE A 76 1.66 -16.18 1.90
CA ILE A 76 2.38 -16.16 0.62
C ILE A 76 1.88 -17.34 -0.19
N ILE A 77 1.29 -17.07 -1.36
CA ILE A 77 0.57 -18.07 -2.16
C ILE A 77 1.20 -18.16 -3.54
N ALA A 78 1.49 -19.37 -4.00
CA ALA A 78 1.99 -19.58 -5.36
C ALA A 78 0.93 -19.21 -6.40
N LEU A 79 1.31 -18.38 -7.37
CA LEU A 79 0.50 -18.08 -8.54
C LEU A 79 0.68 -19.16 -9.60
N ASN A 80 1.89 -19.67 -9.84
CA ASN A 80 2.16 -20.55 -10.98
C ASN A 80 2.10 -22.05 -10.65
N ASP A 81 0.92 -22.56 -10.31
CA ASP A 81 0.66 -24.02 -10.26
C ASP A 81 -0.44 -24.42 -11.24
N ALA A 82 -0.07 -24.42 -12.53
CA ALA A 82 -0.97 -24.75 -13.64
C ALA A 82 -1.13 -26.27 -13.88
N GLN A 83 -0.60 -27.15 -13.02
CA GLN A 83 -0.61 -28.60 -13.27
C GLN A 83 -1.44 -29.45 -12.29
N ASN A 84 -1.93 -28.88 -11.20
CA ASN A 84 -2.88 -29.56 -10.32
C ASN A 84 -4.08 -28.65 -10.06
N GLU A 85 -5.29 -29.21 -10.13
CA GLU A 85 -6.58 -28.53 -9.92
C GLU A 85 -6.77 -27.98 -8.49
N GLN A 86 -5.68 -27.88 -7.70
CA GLN A 86 -5.60 -27.33 -6.36
C GLN A 86 -4.59 -26.17 -6.37
N SER A 87 -4.85 -25.15 -7.18
CA SER A 87 -4.00 -23.96 -7.22
C SER A 87 -4.33 -23.01 -6.06
N GLY A 88 -3.34 -22.72 -5.23
CA GLY A 88 -3.47 -21.96 -3.98
C GLY A 88 -2.55 -22.45 -2.85
N GLU A 89 -1.47 -23.16 -3.18
CA GLU A 89 -0.52 -23.64 -2.17
C GLU A 89 0.03 -22.43 -1.40
N THR A 90 -0.22 -22.42 -0.10
CA THR A 90 0.39 -21.47 0.83
C THR A 90 1.84 -21.89 1.02
N LEU A 91 2.75 -21.15 0.39
CA LEU A 91 4.19 -21.34 0.50
C LEU A 91 4.69 -21.04 1.92
N ASP A 92 4.14 -19.97 2.51
CA ASP A 92 4.46 -19.54 3.87
C ASP A 92 3.33 -18.69 4.47
N PHE A 93 3.35 -18.49 5.78
CA PHE A 93 2.44 -17.61 6.50
C PHE A 93 3.20 -16.78 7.53
N LEU A 94 3.09 -15.46 7.41
CA LEU A 94 3.70 -14.48 8.29
C LEU A 94 2.68 -14.04 9.35
N PRO A 95 2.72 -14.60 10.58
CA PRO A 95 1.80 -14.19 11.64
C PRO A 95 2.10 -12.76 12.09
N GLN A 96 1.10 -12.06 12.65
CA GLN A 96 1.22 -10.71 13.24
C GLN A 96 1.35 -9.54 12.25
N TYR A 97 1.55 -9.82 10.96
CA TYR A 97 1.60 -8.82 9.90
C TYR A 97 0.27 -8.79 9.15
N GLY A 98 -0.55 -7.82 9.50
CA GLY A 98 -1.90 -7.72 8.97
C GLY A 98 -1.99 -6.98 7.64
N LEU A 99 -0.97 -6.21 7.26
CA LEU A 99 -0.91 -5.53 5.95
C LEU A 99 0.52 -5.54 5.40
N VAL A 100 0.64 -5.77 4.11
CA VAL A 100 1.87 -5.54 3.34
C VAL A 100 1.68 -4.22 2.60
N MET A 101 2.59 -3.27 2.83
CA MET A 101 2.54 -1.95 2.22
C MET A 101 3.26 -1.94 0.88
N ASP A 102 4.44 -2.56 0.80
CA ASP A 102 5.21 -2.71 -0.43
C ASP A 102 6.28 -3.81 -0.27
N VAL A 103 6.81 -4.29 -1.39
CA VAL A 103 7.92 -5.24 -1.46
C VAL A 103 9.05 -4.65 -2.30
N ALA A 104 10.26 -4.69 -1.77
CA ALA A 104 11.46 -4.22 -2.46
C ALA A 104 11.55 -4.85 -3.86
N ASN A 105 11.91 -4.08 -4.89
CA ASN A 105 11.85 -4.52 -6.29
C ASN A 105 12.71 -5.76 -6.62
N ASN A 106 13.64 -6.11 -5.75
CA ASN A 106 14.52 -7.27 -5.84
C ASN A 106 14.04 -8.45 -4.97
N GLY A 107 12.85 -8.36 -4.37
CA GLY A 107 12.25 -9.36 -3.48
C GLY A 107 13.01 -9.55 -2.16
N SER A 108 13.97 -8.68 -1.81
CA SER A 108 14.82 -8.88 -0.64
C SER A 108 14.13 -8.60 0.69
N ALA A 109 13.06 -7.81 0.67
CA ALA A 109 12.34 -7.41 1.86
C ALA A 109 10.95 -6.87 1.54
N ALA A 110 10.11 -6.81 2.57
CA ALA A 110 8.80 -6.18 2.54
C ALA A 110 8.64 -5.16 3.67
N ALA A 111 7.83 -4.14 3.42
CA ALA A 111 7.34 -3.20 4.43
C ALA A 111 5.98 -3.70 4.92
N MET A 112 5.88 -4.06 6.19
CA MET A 112 4.68 -4.70 6.75
C MET A 112 4.20 -3.97 8.00
N VAL A 113 2.89 -3.99 8.25
CA VAL A 113 2.29 -3.35 9.41
C VAL A 113 1.81 -4.38 10.42
N SER A 114 2.23 -4.17 11.67
CA SER A 114 1.65 -4.81 12.83
C SER A 114 0.70 -3.85 13.55
N PHE A 115 -0.47 -4.37 13.91
CA PHE A 115 -1.48 -3.66 14.70
C PHE A 115 -1.25 -3.76 16.21
N ASN A 116 -0.15 -4.41 16.64
CA ASN A 116 0.26 -4.55 18.04
C ASN A 116 -0.86 -5.08 18.98
N GLN A 117 -1.76 -5.94 18.49
CA GLN A 117 -2.94 -6.38 19.25
C GLN A 117 -2.57 -7.18 20.53
N ASP A 118 -1.43 -7.86 20.47
CA ASP A 118 -0.85 -8.66 21.54
C ASP A 118 -0.27 -7.83 22.70
N ASP A 119 -0.03 -6.53 22.50
CA ASP A 119 0.55 -5.62 23.49
C ASP A 119 -0.51 -4.61 23.96
N PRO A 120 -1.09 -4.78 25.18
CA PRO A 120 -2.12 -3.91 25.70
C PRO A 120 -1.77 -2.42 25.72
N GLU A 121 -0.49 -2.07 25.83
CA GLU A 121 -0.02 -0.68 25.86
C GLU A 121 0.04 -0.06 24.45
N LYS A 122 0.04 -0.88 23.40
CA LYS A 122 0.17 -0.47 21.99
C LYS A 122 -1.04 -0.80 21.13
N ARG A 123 -2.15 -1.25 21.71
CA ARG A 123 -3.38 -1.65 20.96
C ARG A 123 -3.97 -0.57 20.06
N TYR A 124 -3.59 0.69 20.26
CA TYR A 124 -4.06 1.83 19.46
C TYR A 124 -2.94 2.44 18.60
N THR A 125 -1.81 1.74 18.46
CA THR A 125 -0.69 2.18 17.62
C THR A 125 -0.43 1.17 16.52
N GLN A 126 0.04 1.66 15.38
CA GLN A 126 0.52 0.82 14.29
C GLN A 126 2.03 0.92 14.19
N THR A 127 2.68 -0.22 14.02
CA THR A 127 4.13 -0.29 13.82
C THR A 127 4.42 -0.77 12.41
N LEU A 128 5.21 0.02 11.67
CA LEU A 128 5.78 -0.36 10.39
C LEU A 128 7.09 -1.11 10.62
N PHE A 129 7.19 -2.29 10.02
CA PHE A 129 8.34 -3.16 10.05
C PHE A 129 8.94 -3.31 8.65
N TRP A 130 10.26 -3.43 8.60
CA TRP A 130 10.98 -4.02 7.49
C TRP A 130 11.21 -5.49 7.81
N VAL A 131 10.81 -6.38 6.91
CA VAL A 131 10.95 -7.83 7.04
C VAL A 131 11.76 -8.35 5.86
N SER A 132 12.90 -8.99 6.11
CA SER A 132 13.72 -9.58 5.05
C SER A 132 13.12 -10.88 4.55
N ASN A 133 13.48 -11.28 3.34
CA ASN A 133 13.15 -12.60 2.81
C ASN A 133 13.90 -13.76 3.51
N GLN A 134 14.74 -13.46 4.50
CA GLN A 134 15.41 -14.43 5.38
C GLN A 134 14.76 -14.50 6.77
N GLY A 135 13.73 -13.70 7.03
CA GLY A 135 13.03 -13.63 8.31
C GLY A 135 13.63 -12.65 9.33
N ASP A 136 14.56 -11.77 8.92
CA ASP A 136 15.04 -10.70 9.79
C ASP A 136 14.01 -9.58 9.86
N GLU A 137 13.73 -9.07 11.06
CA GLU A 137 12.73 -8.05 11.28
C GLU A 137 13.32 -6.82 11.96
N LYS A 138 12.94 -5.63 11.46
CA LYS A 138 13.35 -4.34 12.03
C LYS A 138 12.15 -3.40 12.10
N SER A 139 11.77 -3.00 13.32
CA SER A 139 10.81 -1.91 13.52
C SER A 139 11.38 -0.62 12.94
N LEU A 140 10.62 0.04 12.07
CA LEU A 140 11.00 1.28 11.40
C LEU A 140 10.32 2.52 12.01
N LEU A 141 9.01 2.45 12.22
CA LEU A 141 8.21 3.60 12.62
C LEU A 141 7.00 3.14 13.43
N ASN A 142 6.68 3.86 14.51
CA ASN A 142 5.48 3.65 15.31
C ASN A 142 4.62 4.91 15.27
N VAL A 143 3.31 4.76 15.01
CA VAL A 143 2.37 5.88 14.92
C VAL A 143 1.13 5.64 15.77
N THR A 144 0.58 6.72 16.32
CA THR A 144 -0.66 6.72 17.10
C THR A 144 -1.92 6.73 16.24
N GLY A 145 -1.79 7.03 14.95
CA GLY A 145 -2.86 6.91 13.95
C GLY A 145 -2.65 5.66 13.11
N SER A 146 -2.55 5.85 11.79
CA SER A 146 -2.43 4.75 10.84
C SER A 146 -1.26 4.95 9.88
N ILE A 147 -0.60 3.86 9.51
CA ILE A 147 0.26 3.77 8.33
C ILE A 147 -0.67 3.64 7.13
N LEU A 148 -0.69 4.64 6.27
CA LEU A 148 -1.61 4.72 5.14
C LEU A 148 -1.00 4.13 3.87
N ASP A 149 0.32 4.28 3.71
CA ASP A 149 1.08 3.76 2.58
C ASP A 149 2.59 3.74 2.91
N ALA A 150 3.36 2.85 2.28
CA ALA A 150 4.81 2.87 2.32
C ALA A 150 5.39 2.28 1.01
N GLN A 151 6.37 2.94 0.40
CA GLN A 151 6.94 2.54 -0.90
C GLN A 151 8.48 2.57 -0.87
N PHE A 152 9.12 1.50 -1.31
CA PHE A 152 10.57 1.42 -1.44
C PHE A 152 11.05 2.31 -2.58
N ASP A 153 12.22 2.96 -2.39
CA ASP A 153 12.88 3.62 -3.51
C ASP A 153 13.46 2.59 -4.49
N PRO A 154 13.74 2.96 -5.76
CA PRO A 154 14.27 2.01 -6.75
C PRO A 154 15.59 1.34 -6.36
N THR A 155 16.29 1.83 -5.34
CA THR A 155 17.53 1.22 -4.83
C THR A 155 17.31 0.33 -3.60
N ASN A 156 16.10 0.29 -3.05
CA ASN A 156 15.72 -0.38 -1.81
C ASN A 156 16.53 0.09 -0.58
N GLU A 157 17.04 1.32 -0.60
CA GLU A 157 17.82 1.90 0.50
C GLU A 157 16.99 2.90 1.32
N LEU A 158 15.91 3.42 0.73
CA LEU A 158 14.94 4.30 1.37
C LEU A 158 13.55 3.69 1.33
N LEU A 159 12.75 4.00 2.35
CA LEU A 159 11.32 3.74 2.38
C LEU A 159 10.59 5.06 2.60
N PHE A 160 9.74 5.47 1.66
CA PHE A 160 8.85 6.61 1.82
C PHE A 160 7.57 6.13 2.46
N CYS A 161 7.06 6.86 3.46
CA CYS A 161 5.91 6.46 4.25
C CYS A 161 4.91 7.61 4.31
N LEU A 162 3.65 7.32 4.01
CA LEU A 162 2.53 8.18 4.33
C LEU A 162 1.86 7.64 5.59
N THR A 163 1.85 8.45 6.64
CA THR A 163 1.28 8.07 7.93
C THR A 163 0.32 9.13 8.41
N SER A 164 -0.50 8.80 9.39
CA SER A 164 -1.34 9.74 10.11
C SER A 164 -1.10 9.64 11.60
N GLN A 165 -1.22 10.78 12.28
CA GLN A 165 -1.18 10.85 13.73
C GLN A 165 -2.47 11.44 14.26
N LEU A 166 -2.87 10.97 15.44
CA LEU A 166 -3.99 11.53 16.16
C LEU A 166 -3.61 12.90 16.73
N ILE A 167 -4.44 13.92 16.46
CA ILE A 167 -4.35 15.22 17.12
C ILE A 167 -5.43 15.31 18.19
N GLU A 168 -5.03 15.63 19.41
CA GLU A 168 -5.95 15.94 20.50
C GLU A 168 -6.55 17.35 20.30
N THR A 169 -7.79 17.40 19.80
CA THR A 169 -8.61 18.62 19.78
C THR A 169 -9.99 18.32 20.39
N ASP A 170 -10.87 19.31 20.48
CA ASP A 170 -12.27 19.11 20.94
C ASP A 170 -13.02 18.05 20.11
N THR A 171 -12.56 17.79 18.89
CA THR A 171 -13.01 16.71 18.01
C THR A 171 -11.85 15.79 17.64
N TYR A 172 -12.10 14.49 17.46
CA TYR A 172 -11.09 13.58 16.93
C TYR A 172 -10.67 14.02 15.53
N GLN A 173 -9.40 14.34 15.33
CA GLN A 173 -8.82 14.71 14.04
C GLN A 173 -7.52 13.94 13.82
N VAL A 174 -7.27 13.52 12.60
CA VAL A 174 -6.02 12.91 12.19
C VAL A 174 -5.28 13.83 11.23
N GLN A 175 -3.95 13.84 11.32
CA GLN A 175 -3.09 14.64 10.46
C GLN A 175 -2.10 13.75 9.74
N PRO A 176 -2.20 13.67 8.40
CA PRO A 176 -1.23 12.94 7.60
C PRO A 176 0.13 13.64 7.51
N SER A 177 1.18 12.86 7.39
CA SER A 177 2.52 13.31 7.02
C SER A 177 3.25 12.28 6.18
N ILE A 178 4.12 12.78 5.30
CA ILE A 178 5.03 12.01 4.45
C ILE A 178 6.41 12.08 5.07
N SER A 179 7.04 10.92 5.26
CA SER A 179 8.40 10.79 5.77
C SER A 179 9.24 9.89 4.87
N ALA A 180 10.55 10.06 4.92
CA ALA A 180 11.52 9.12 4.37
C ALA A 180 12.29 8.43 5.49
N ILE A 181 12.50 7.13 5.35
CA ILE A 181 13.27 6.30 6.27
C ILE A 181 14.50 5.80 5.54
N ASN A 182 15.68 6.10 6.06
CA ASN A 182 16.92 5.51 5.56
C ASN A 182 17.11 4.13 6.20
N LEU A 183 16.97 3.07 5.41
CA LEU A 183 16.88 1.70 5.95
C LEU A 183 18.20 1.23 6.58
N LYS A 184 19.33 1.77 6.09
CA LYS A 184 20.67 1.48 6.61
C LYS A 184 20.93 2.10 7.98
N THR A 185 20.59 3.37 8.14
CA THR A 185 20.84 4.12 9.39
C THR A 185 19.69 3.99 10.40
N GLY A 186 18.47 3.80 9.91
CA GLY A 186 17.24 3.93 10.69
C GLY A 186 16.75 5.37 10.84
N ASP A 187 17.42 6.35 10.21
CA ASP A 187 17.04 7.76 10.32
C ASP A 187 15.70 8.01 9.62
N VAL A 188 14.76 8.62 10.35
CA VAL A 188 13.45 9.03 9.85
C VAL A 188 13.45 10.55 9.67
N LYS A 189 13.05 11.01 8.49
CA LYS A 189 12.96 12.42 8.15
C LYS A 189 11.56 12.75 7.63
N GLU A 190 10.84 13.60 8.35
CA GLU A 190 9.58 14.17 7.87
C GLU A 190 9.86 15.11 6.68
N LEU A 191 9.15 14.88 5.57
CA LEU A 191 9.31 15.64 4.34
C LEU A 191 8.18 16.63 4.13
N GLN A 192 6.95 16.21 4.39
CA GLN A 192 5.76 17.04 4.23
C GLN A 192 4.73 16.71 5.29
N LYS A 193 4.17 17.73 5.92
CA LYS A 193 3.05 17.63 6.84
C LYS A 193 1.81 18.21 6.18
N LEU A 194 0.70 17.45 6.16
CA LEU A 194 -0.52 17.85 5.46
C LEU A 194 -1.50 18.52 6.43
N SER A 195 -2.51 19.20 5.88
CA SER A 195 -3.64 19.68 6.68
C SER A 195 -4.39 18.49 7.31
N PRO A 196 -5.02 18.64 8.49
CA PRO A 196 -5.82 17.58 9.10
C PRO A 196 -6.93 17.08 8.15
N GLN A 197 -6.91 15.80 7.80
CA GLN A 197 -7.83 15.16 6.86
C GLN A 197 -7.82 13.64 7.06
N PRO A 198 -8.95 12.94 6.84
CA PRO A 198 -9.07 11.51 7.13
C PRO A 198 -8.28 10.61 6.18
N SER A 199 -8.04 11.07 4.95
CA SER A 199 -7.41 10.29 3.90
C SER A 199 -6.43 11.13 3.08
N ALA A 200 -5.38 10.46 2.61
CA ALA A 200 -4.38 10.98 1.71
C ALA A 200 -3.79 9.80 0.93
N ARG A 201 -3.28 10.05 -0.26
CA ARG A 201 -2.57 9.07 -1.09
C ARG A 201 -1.22 9.64 -1.51
N MET A 202 -0.23 8.76 -1.67
CA MET A 202 1.05 9.12 -2.27
C MET A 202 1.43 8.14 -3.38
N SER A 203 2.33 8.56 -4.27
CA SER A 203 2.92 7.70 -5.29
C SER A 203 4.35 8.16 -5.58
N LEU A 204 5.32 7.27 -5.36
CA LEU A 204 6.72 7.50 -5.65
C LEU A 204 6.98 7.38 -7.16
N ALA A 205 7.74 8.32 -7.70
CA ALA A 205 8.16 8.25 -9.09
C ALA A 205 9.02 7.00 -9.33
N PRO A 206 8.90 6.31 -10.48
CA PRO A 206 9.70 5.12 -10.79
C PRO A 206 11.22 5.35 -10.78
N ASP A 207 11.67 6.60 -10.94
CA ASP A 207 13.08 6.99 -10.84
C ASP A 207 13.52 7.42 -9.43
N GLY A 208 12.59 7.45 -8.48
CA GLY A 208 12.78 7.84 -7.10
C GLY A 208 13.08 9.32 -6.87
N LEU A 209 12.82 10.21 -7.84
CA LEU A 209 13.20 11.63 -7.75
C LEU A 209 12.12 12.53 -7.15
N ALA A 210 10.86 12.10 -7.17
CA ALA A 210 9.73 12.88 -6.68
C ALA A 210 8.62 11.99 -6.14
N LEU A 211 7.75 12.56 -5.30
CA LEU A 211 6.48 11.99 -4.87
C LEU A 211 5.33 12.79 -5.47
N LEU A 212 4.27 12.11 -5.90
CA LEU A 212 2.95 12.70 -6.03
C LEU A 212 2.17 12.45 -4.75
N PHE A 213 1.33 13.39 -4.35
CA PHE A 213 0.34 13.15 -3.30
C PHE A 213 -0.89 14.03 -3.49
N ASP A 214 -2.00 13.63 -2.89
CA ASP A 214 -3.22 14.42 -2.85
C ASP A 214 -3.45 15.08 -1.48
N GLU A 215 -4.21 16.17 -1.51
CA GLU A 215 -4.74 16.81 -0.32
C GLU A 215 -6.21 17.14 -0.57
N ALA A 216 -7.09 16.52 0.20
CA ALA A 216 -8.52 16.73 0.13
C ALA A 216 -8.88 18.03 0.85
N ILE A 217 -9.60 18.91 0.16
CA ILE A 217 -10.22 20.09 0.76
C ILE A 217 -11.64 19.70 1.14
N LEU A 218 -11.85 19.52 2.44
CA LEU A 218 -13.16 19.25 3.00
C LEU A 218 -13.94 20.56 3.11
N ASP A 219 -14.93 20.77 2.25
CA ASP A 219 -15.90 21.84 2.39
C ASP A 219 -17.16 21.28 3.06
N LYS A 220 -17.64 21.93 4.13
CA LYS A 220 -18.78 21.43 4.94
C LYS A 220 -20.12 21.37 4.19
N ASN A 221 -20.17 21.78 2.91
CA ASN A 221 -21.42 22.07 2.21
C ASN A 221 -21.64 21.31 0.89
N ASP A 222 -20.69 20.52 0.36
CA ASP A 222 -20.90 19.80 -0.90
C ASP A 222 -20.27 18.41 -0.89
N SER A 223 -21.08 17.40 -1.25
CA SER A 223 -20.80 15.98 -1.01
C SER A 223 -20.54 15.20 -2.30
N THR A 224 -19.27 14.88 -2.59
CA THR A 224 -18.92 13.75 -3.46
C THR A 224 -18.25 12.66 -2.63
N VAL A 225 -18.80 11.45 -2.63
CA VAL A 225 -18.46 10.36 -1.70
C VAL A 225 -17.17 9.64 -2.13
N LEU A 226 -16.16 9.57 -1.24
CA LEU A 226 -14.95 8.75 -1.32
C LEU A 226 -15.24 7.27 -1.03
N ASP A 227 -14.27 6.38 -1.29
CA ASP A 227 -14.36 4.94 -0.99
C ASP A 227 -14.57 4.62 0.50
N ASP A 228 -14.27 5.55 1.42
CA ASP A 228 -14.55 5.45 2.85
C ASP A 228 -15.91 6.04 3.28
N GLY A 229 -16.72 6.51 2.31
CA GLY A 229 -17.99 7.17 2.55
C GLY A 229 -17.91 8.68 2.78
N GLY A 230 -16.71 9.28 2.76
CA GLY A 230 -16.46 10.69 3.04
C GLY A 230 -16.77 11.62 1.86
N ALA A 231 -17.53 12.69 2.09
CA ALA A 231 -17.76 13.74 1.11
C ALA A 231 -16.49 14.60 0.86
N VAL A 232 -15.81 14.46 -0.28
CA VAL A 232 -14.76 15.38 -0.76
C VAL A 232 -15.37 16.39 -1.70
N THR A 233 -15.09 17.67 -1.49
CA THR A 233 -15.64 18.77 -2.30
C THR A 233 -14.66 19.22 -3.38
N THR A 234 -13.36 19.30 -3.06
CA THR A 234 -12.27 19.56 -4.01
C THR A 234 -10.98 18.89 -3.52
N ALA A 235 -10.04 18.60 -4.43
CA ALA A 235 -8.77 17.96 -4.07
C ALA A 235 -7.60 18.58 -4.84
N LYS A 236 -6.49 18.83 -4.15
CA LYS A 236 -5.26 19.32 -4.74
C LYS A 236 -4.32 18.18 -5.01
N LEU A 237 -3.59 18.29 -6.12
CA LEU A 237 -2.49 17.39 -6.43
C LEU A 237 -1.18 18.14 -6.31
N TRP A 238 -0.21 17.47 -5.70
CA TRP A 238 1.08 18.04 -5.39
C TRP A 238 2.20 17.16 -5.94
N LEU A 239 3.26 17.81 -6.43
CA LEU A 239 4.54 17.19 -6.73
C LEU A 239 5.55 17.61 -5.67
N LEU A 240 6.13 16.66 -4.96
CA LEU A 240 7.21 16.87 -4.00
C LEU A 240 8.52 16.35 -4.59
N PRO A 241 9.41 17.21 -5.11
CA PRO A 241 10.75 16.77 -5.48
C PRO A 241 11.53 16.38 -4.23
N LEU A 242 12.30 15.29 -4.31
CA LEU A 242 12.95 14.72 -3.13
C LEU A 242 14.39 15.25 -2.92
N TYR A 243 15.06 15.62 -4.00
CA TYR A 243 16.49 15.97 -3.97
C TYR A 243 16.76 17.31 -4.67
N PRO A 244 17.05 18.37 -3.89
CA PRO A 244 17.41 19.68 -4.46
C PRO A 244 18.74 19.67 -5.20
N THR A 245 19.67 18.78 -4.79
CA THR A 245 20.99 18.65 -5.40
C THR A 245 21.34 17.20 -5.71
N SER A 246 22.26 16.99 -6.65
CA SER A 246 22.81 15.66 -6.95
C SER A 246 23.55 15.05 -5.76
N ALA A 247 24.11 15.89 -4.87
CA ALA A 247 24.78 15.42 -3.65
C ALA A 247 23.78 14.82 -2.66
N ASP A 248 22.60 15.44 -2.51
CA ASP A 248 21.53 14.90 -1.67
C ASP A 248 21.05 13.54 -2.18
N ARG A 249 20.90 13.41 -3.51
CA ARG A 249 20.54 12.16 -4.17
C ARG A 249 21.58 11.07 -3.94
N LEU A 250 22.86 11.38 -4.15
CA LEU A 250 23.95 10.40 -4.00
C LEU A 250 24.07 9.90 -2.55
N ASN A 251 23.79 10.77 -1.58
CA ASN A 251 23.85 10.45 -0.16
C ASN A 251 22.53 9.92 0.41
N LYS A 252 21.51 9.66 -0.43
CA LYS A 252 20.20 9.15 0.00
C LYS A 252 19.57 10.00 1.11
N ASN A 253 19.66 11.32 0.96
CA ASN A 253 19.19 12.29 1.93
C ASN A 253 18.11 13.19 1.31
N PRO A 254 16.86 12.70 1.19
CA PRO A 254 15.76 13.52 0.68
C PRO A 254 15.57 14.74 1.59
N GLN A 255 15.16 15.88 1.02
CA GLN A 255 14.98 17.13 1.77
C GLN A 255 13.50 17.51 1.85
N SER A 256 13.10 18.10 2.97
CA SER A 256 11.81 18.78 3.06
C SER A 256 11.93 20.07 2.26
N ILE A 257 11.22 20.12 1.14
CA ILE A 257 11.10 21.30 0.29
C ILE A 257 9.64 21.55 -0.02
N GLU A 258 9.32 22.77 -0.43
CA GLU A 258 7.96 23.17 -0.75
C GLU A 258 7.44 22.37 -1.97
N PRO A 259 6.31 21.65 -1.82
CA PRO A 259 5.66 20.96 -2.93
C PRO A 259 5.13 21.93 -3.99
N GLN A 260 5.06 21.47 -5.23
CA GLN A 260 4.50 22.21 -6.36
C GLN A 260 3.06 21.78 -6.62
N GLU A 261 2.12 22.73 -6.62
CA GLU A 261 0.72 22.46 -6.94
C GLU A 261 0.55 22.24 -8.45
N PHE A 262 -0.18 21.19 -8.84
CA PHE A 262 -0.61 21.03 -10.22
C PHE A 262 -1.76 21.99 -10.56
N PRO A 263 -1.87 22.45 -11.82
CA PRO A 263 -2.95 23.36 -12.24
C PRO A 263 -4.31 22.66 -12.38
N PHE A 264 -4.42 21.39 -11.97
CA PHE A 264 -5.63 20.58 -12.03
C PHE A 264 -5.85 19.86 -10.70
N ALA A 265 -7.12 19.59 -10.41
CA ALA A 265 -7.56 18.88 -9.21
C ALA A 265 -7.66 17.37 -9.48
N GLY A 266 -7.51 16.56 -8.43
CA GLY A 266 -7.67 15.11 -8.52
C GLY A 266 -7.38 14.40 -7.20
N LEU A 267 -7.71 13.12 -7.14
CA LEU A 267 -7.48 12.21 -6.01
C LEU A 267 -6.76 10.97 -6.52
N SER A 268 -6.09 10.26 -5.61
CA SER A 268 -5.37 9.01 -5.87
C SER A 268 -4.35 9.14 -7.01
N PRO A 269 -3.40 10.10 -6.92
CA PRO A 269 -2.39 10.26 -7.95
C PRO A 269 -1.50 9.03 -8.03
N MET A 270 -1.17 8.64 -9.26
CA MET A 270 -0.33 7.48 -9.53
C MET A 270 0.60 7.79 -10.70
N TRP A 271 1.88 7.42 -10.55
CA TRP A 271 2.78 7.36 -11.68
C TRP A 271 2.47 6.13 -12.53
N ILE A 272 2.39 6.32 -13.85
CA ILE A 272 2.34 5.19 -14.77
C ILE A 272 3.78 4.75 -15.05
N PRO A 273 4.11 3.45 -14.91
CA PRO A 273 5.42 2.90 -15.26
C PRO A 273 5.84 3.17 -16.71
#